data_AF-A0A937UMF3-F1
#
_entry.id   AF-A0A937UMF3-F1
#
_cell.length_a   1.000
_cell.length_b   1.000
_cell.length_c   1.000
_cell.angle_alpha   90.00
_cell.angle_beta   90.00
_cell.angle_gamma   90.00
#
_symmetry.space_group_name_H-M   'P 1'
#
loop_
_entity.id
_entity.type
_entity.pdbx_description
1 polymer ?
#
loop_
_entity_poly.entity_id
_entity_poly.type
_entity_poly.pdbx_seq_one_letter_code
_entity_poly.pdbx_strand_id
1 'polypeptide(L)' 'INKNIRSALSPRHVPDTILAISEVPHTLNGKKLEVPVKKILAGFPIEKAVNRDSMANPETISYFADLAREFAP' A
#
# COMPACT_ATOMS: atom_id res chain seq x y z
N ILE A 1 -13.34 2.85 -12.85
CA ILE A 1 -12.43 1.77 -12.41
C ILE A 1 -13.21 0.47 -12.14
N ASN A 2 -14.12 0.42 -11.17
CA ASN A 2 -14.85 -0.80 -10.79
C ASN A 2 -15.60 -1.51 -11.92
N LYS A 3 -16.28 -0.77 -12.80
CA LYS A 3 -16.99 -1.35 -13.96
C LYS A 3 -16.04 -2.17 -14.85
N ASN A 4 -14.86 -1.63 -15.15
CA ASN A 4 -13.86 -2.27 -16.01
C ASN A 4 -13.25 -3.50 -15.34
N ILE A 5 -12.93 -3.43 -14.04
CA ILE A 5 -12.42 -4.59 -13.27
C ILE A 5 -13.44 -5.72 -13.26
N ARG A 6 -14.72 -5.40 -12.98
CA ARG A 6 -15.81 -6.38 -12.94
C ARG A 6 -16.02 -7.05 -14.30
N SER A 7 -16.00 -6.29 -15.39
CA SER A 7 -16.26 -6.82 -16.74
C SER A 7 -15.08 -7.61 -17.30
N ALA A 8 -13.84 -7.21 -17.01
CA ALA A 8 -12.65 -7.88 -17.54
C ALA A 8 -12.22 -9.11 -16.72
N LEU A 9 -12.56 -9.14 -15.42
CA LEU A 9 -12.23 -10.24 -14.52
C LEU A 9 -13.52 -10.88 -13.97
N SER A 10 -13.94 -10.53 -12.76
CA SER A 10 -15.20 -10.97 -12.16
C SER A 10 -15.60 -10.08 -10.98
N PRO A 11 -16.86 -10.15 -10.49
CA PRO A 11 -17.29 -9.42 -9.31
C PRO A 11 -16.42 -9.60 -8.06
N ARG A 12 -15.75 -10.76 -7.89
CA ARG A 12 -14.88 -11.06 -6.74
C ARG A 12 -13.58 -10.26 -6.72
N HIS A 13 -13.21 -9.63 -7.84
CA HIS A 13 -11.99 -8.83 -7.96
C HIS A 13 -12.23 -7.34 -7.73
N VAL A 14 -13.48 -6.92 -7.52
CA VAL A 14 -13.80 -5.51 -7.28
C VAL A 14 -13.35 -5.14 -5.86
N PRO A 15 -12.44 -4.16 -5.68
CA PRO A 15 -11.99 -3.74 -4.35
C PRO A 15 -13.11 -3.05 -3.57
N ASP A 16 -13.07 -3.16 -2.24
CA ASP A 16 -13.96 -2.41 -1.35
C ASP A 16 -13.67 -0.90 -1.40
N THR A 17 -12.39 -0.53 -1.46
CA THR A 17 -11.92 0.86 -1.46
C THR A 17 -10.85 1.07 -2.52
N ILE A 18 -10.88 2.22 -3.20
CA ILE A 18 -9.81 2.70 -4.09
C ILE A 18 -9.36 4.06 -3.58
N LEU A 19 -8.09 4.14 -3.19
CA LEU A 19 -7.48 5.36 -2.68
C LEU A 19 -6.40 5.85 -3.64
N ALA A 20 -6.40 7.14 -3.94
CA ALA A 20 -5.33 7.77 -4.68
C ALA A 20 -4.14 8.04 -3.74
N ILE A 21 -2.94 7.80 -4.24
CA ILE A 21 -1.69 8.11 -3.57
C ILE A 21 -0.82 8.94 -4.50
N SER A 22 0.08 9.74 -3.95
CA SER A 22 1.05 10.51 -4.74
C SER A 22 2.06 9.62 -5.45
N GLU A 23 2.51 8.55 -4.80
CA GLU A 23 3.54 7.65 -5.31
C GLU A 23 3.41 6.23 -4.73
N VAL A 24 3.67 5.20 -5.54
CA VAL A 24 3.72 3.80 -5.09
C VAL A 24 5.11 3.51 -4.49
N PRO A 25 5.20 2.95 -3.27
CA PRO A 25 6.49 2.62 -2.66
C PRO A 25 7.17 1.46 -3.37
N HIS A 26 8.45 1.64 -3.72
CA HIS A 26 9.29 0.63 -4.38
C HIS A 26 10.64 0.45 -3.69
N THR A 27 11.27 -0.71 -3.91
CA THR A 27 12.69 -0.93 -3.60
C THR A 27 13.60 -0.15 -4.54
N LEU A 28 14.89 -0.06 -4.23
CA LEU A 28 15.92 0.51 -5.13
C LEU A 28 15.91 -0.10 -6.54
N ASN A 29 15.50 -1.37 -6.68
CA ASN A 29 15.41 -2.08 -7.96
C ASN A 29 13.99 -2.06 -8.56
N GLY A 30 13.11 -1.17 -8.08
CA GLY A 30 11.77 -0.95 -8.64
C GLY A 30 10.72 -2.00 -8.28
N LYS A 31 10.99 -2.91 -7.34
CA LYS A 31 9.97 -3.88 -6.89
C LYS A 31 8.98 -3.20 -5.95
N LYS A 32 7.67 -3.41 -6.15
CA LYS A 32 6.62 -2.86 -5.28
C LYS A 32 6.73 -3.41 -3.86
N LEU A 33 6.50 -2.56 -2.87
CA LEU A 33 6.56 -2.90 -1.45
C LEU A 33 5.19 -3.34 -0.90
N GLU A 34 4.53 -4.29 -1.57
CA GLU A 34 3.17 -4.75 -1.21
C GLU A 34 3.12 -5.37 0.21
N VAL A 35 4.09 -6.21 0.56
CA VAL A 35 4.14 -6.89 1.87
C VAL A 35 4.38 -5.90 3.01
N PRO A 36 5.37 -4.98 2.93
CA PRO A 36 5.51 -3.93 3.95
C PRO A 36 4.27 -3.04 4.12
N VAL A 37 3.66 -2.59 3.01
CA VAL A 37 2.43 -1.78 3.07
C VAL A 37 1.31 -2.54 3.79
N LYS A 38 1.12 -3.83 3.48
CA LYS A 38 0.13 -4.67 4.17
C LYS A 38 0.39 -4.77 5.68
N LYS A 39 1.65 -4.95 6.09
CA LYS A 39 2.01 -5.01 7.52
C LYS A 39 1.68 -3.72 8.25
N ILE A 40 2.00 -2.58 7.64
CA ILE A 40 1.77 -1.24 8.23
C ILE A 40 0.27 -0.98 8.38
N LEU A 41 -0.53 -1.29 7.35
CA LEU A 41 -1.99 -1.18 7.43
C LEU A 41 -2.61 -2.10 8.49
N ALA A 42 -1.93 -3.20 8.85
CA ALA A 42 -2.30 -4.07 9.96
C ALA A 42 -1.77 -3.59 11.34
N GLY A 43 -1.20 -2.39 11.42
CA GLY A 43 -0.72 -1.77 12.66
C GLY A 43 0.72 -2.08 13.05
N PHE A 44 1.53 -2.71 12.18
CA PHE A 44 2.94 -2.93 12.47
C PHE A 44 3.74 -1.61 12.40
N PRO A 45 4.69 -1.38 13.33
CA PRO A 45 5.62 -0.26 13.23
C PRO A 45 6.40 -0.27 11.90
N ILE A 46 6.60 0.90 11.29
CA ILE A 46 7.25 1.05 9.97
C ILE A 46 8.65 0.41 10.00
N GLU A 47 9.40 0.65 11.07
CA GLU A 47 10.79 0.22 11.27
C GLU A 47 10.91 -1.31 11.33
N LYS A 48 9.81 -2.01 11.67
CA LYS A 48 9.72 -3.47 11.66
C LYS A 48 9.18 -4.03 10.34
N ALA A 49 8.53 -3.18 9.54
CA ALA A 49 7.91 -3.58 8.28
C ALA A 49 8.86 -3.46 7.08
N VAL A 50 9.75 -2.45 7.08
CA VAL A 50 10.66 -2.19 5.96
C VAL A 50 11.96 -1.52 6.43
N ASN A 51 13.07 -1.81 5.73
CA ASN A 51 14.29 -1.02 5.85
C ASN A 51 14.21 0.19 4.88
N ARG A 52 14.20 1.41 5.41
CA ARG A 52 14.15 2.66 4.62
C ARG A 52 15.30 2.78 3.62
N ASP A 53 16.49 2.30 3.96
CA ASP A 53 17.68 2.37 3.07
C ASP A 53 17.54 1.49 1.82
N SER A 54 16.59 0.54 1.83
CA SER A 54 16.30 -0.34 0.70
C SER A 54 15.22 0.22 -0.24
N MET A 55 14.65 1.38 0.09
CA MET A 55 13.57 2.01 -0.66
C MET A 55 14.11 3.02 -1.68
N ALA A 56 13.43 3.12 -2.83
CA ALA A 56 13.73 4.17 -3.81
C ALA A 56 13.32 5.56 -3.28
N ASN A 57 12.18 5.64 -2.60
CA ASN A 57 11.72 6.85 -1.92
C ASN A 57 11.18 6.48 -0.52
N PRO A 58 11.96 6.69 0.55
CA PRO A 58 11.55 6.37 1.92
C PRO A 58 10.29 7.11 2.41
N GLU A 59 9.98 8.29 1.87
CA GLU A 59 8.86 9.11 2.36
C GLU A 59 7.49 8.56 1.96
N THR A 60 7.44 7.72 0.93
CA THR A 60 6.20 7.10 0.44
C THR A 60 5.53 6.18 1.47
N ILE A 61 6.29 5.65 2.43
CA ILE A 61 5.75 4.67 3.38
C ILE A 61 4.97 5.32 4.53
N SER A 62 5.30 6.57 4.89
CA SER A 62 4.68 7.28 6.01
C SER A 62 3.17 7.45 5.83
N TYR A 63 2.72 7.72 4.59
CA TYR A 63 1.31 7.82 4.24
C TYR A 63 0.48 6.61 4.71
N PHE A 64 1.02 5.39 4.58
CA PHE A 64 0.30 4.18 4.94
C PHE A 64 0.18 4.00 6.46
N ALA A 65 1.07 4.59 7.24
CA ALA A 65 0.97 4.57 8.71
C ALA A 65 -0.07 5.58 9.22
N ASP A 66 -0.22 6.73 8.56
CA ASP A 66 -1.33 7.65 8.83
C ASP A 66 -2.66 6.98 8.44
N LEU A 67 -2.71 6.38 7.26
CA LEU A 67 -3.90 5.67 6.77
C LEU A 67 -4.31 4.51 7.69
N ALA A 68 -3.34 3.76 8.24
CA ALA A 68 -3.63 2.69 9.20
C ALA A 68 -4.35 3.20 10.46
N ARG A 69 -4.05 4.42 10.91
CA ARG A 69 -4.72 5.04 12.07
C ARG A 69 -6.16 5.46 11.75
N GLU A 70 -6.44 5.85 10.51
CA GLU A 70 -7.80 6.22 10.08
C GLU A 70 -8.73 5.00 9.97
N PHE A 71 -8.17 3.83 9.64
CA PHE A 71 -8.94 2.57 9.56
C PHE A 71 -8.93 1.76 10.86
N ALA A 72 -8.22 2.22 11.89
CA ALA A 72 -8.28 1.60 13.20
C ALA A 72 -9.70 1.80 13.80
N PRO A 73 -10.35 0.73 14.30
CA PRO A 73 -11.69 0.82 14.89
C PRO A 73 -11.72 1.62 16.19
#